data_AF-A0A7W0XVF3-F1
#
_entry.id   AF-A0A7W0XVF3-F1
#
_cell.length_a   1.000
_cell.length_b   1.000
_cell.length_c   1.000
_cell.angle_alpha   90.00
_cell.angle_beta   90.00
_cell.angle_gamma   90.00
#
_symmetry.space_group_name_H-M   'P 1'
#
loop_
_entity.id
_entity.type
_entity.pdbx_description
1 polymer ?
#
loop_
_entity_poly.entity_id
_entity_poly.type
_entity_poly.pdbx_seq_one_letter_code
_entity_poly.pdbx_strand_id
1 'polypeptide(L)'
;VLLSAAGPLEGIGLALRVVALAFPGVLFASVVDPVRLADALTIHWRLPTRFAYGALAALRLVPLLIVELQTIRLARRARGVDAGRNPVVHARLLGRDTFTLLVGAVRRGTRLATAMDARGFDSGVTRTNARGSVLRRSDFVFVATTVLLCAAAVGTSVYLGAWSPIFVG
;
A
#
# COMPACT_ATOMS: atom_id res chain seq x y z
N VAL A 1 -19.05 -16.52 -35.22
CA VAL A 1 -19.35 -15.16 -34.69
C VAL A 1 -18.23 -14.61 -33.78
N LEU A 2 -17.37 -15.46 -33.17
CA LEU A 2 -16.24 -15.04 -32.32
C LEU A 2 -14.96 -14.56 -33.06
N LEU A 3 -14.96 -14.50 -34.39
CA LEU A 3 -13.87 -13.90 -35.19
C LEU A 3 -14.47 -12.95 -36.23
N SER A 4 -15.04 -11.85 -35.75
CA SER A 4 -15.21 -10.66 -36.59
C SER A 4 -13.96 -9.80 -36.40
N ALA A 5 -13.52 -9.11 -37.46
CA ALA A 5 -12.29 -8.32 -37.53
C ALA A 5 -12.12 -7.21 -36.46
N ALA A 6 -13.10 -7.04 -35.55
CA ALA A 6 -13.07 -6.17 -34.37
C ALA A 6 -12.40 -6.79 -33.12
N GLY A 7 -12.34 -8.13 -33.01
CA GLY A 7 -11.82 -8.83 -31.83
C GLY A 7 -10.39 -8.48 -31.38
N PRO A 8 -9.39 -8.36 -32.28
CA PRO A 8 -8.02 -8.05 -31.86
C PRO A 8 -7.85 -6.58 -31.43
N LEU A 9 -8.58 -5.63 -32.04
CA LEU A 9 -8.49 -4.21 -31.68
C LEU A 9 -9.14 -3.93 -30.32
N GLU A 10 -10.28 -4.56 -30.03
CA GLU A 10 -10.93 -4.48 -28.72
C GLU A 10 -10.06 -5.13 -27.63
N GLY A 11 -9.45 -6.28 -27.92
CA GLY A 11 -8.51 -6.94 -27.02
C GLY A 11 -7.28 -6.08 -26.71
N ILE A 12 -6.70 -5.44 -27.72
CA ILE A 12 -5.57 -4.49 -27.54
C ILE A 12 -6.01 -3.29 -26.70
N GLY A 13 -7.21 -2.75 -26.91
CA GLY A 13 -7.75 -1.66 -26.11
C GLY A 13 -7.92 -2.01 -24.63
N LEU A 14 -8.44 -3.21 -24.33
CA LEU A 14 -8.57 -3.71 -22.96
C LEU A 14 -7.18 -3.91 -22.31
N ALA A 15 -6.26 -4.54 -23.03
CA ALA A 15 -4.89 -4.77 -22.55
C ALA A 15 -4.18 -3.45 -22.24
N LEU A 16 -4.27 -2.48 -23.15
CA LEU A 16 -3.69 -1.14 -22.96
C LEU A 16 -4.32 -0.44 -21.76
N ARG A 17 -5.63 -0.57 -21.53
CA ARG A 17 -6.32 0.00 -20.37
C ARG A 17 -5.83 -0.61 -19.05
N VAL A 18 -5.66 -1.93 -19.00
CA VAL A 18 -5.13 -2.60 -17.80
C VAL A 18 -3.70 -2.13 -17.51
N VAL A 19 -2.84 -2.05 -18.54
CA VAL A 19 -1.48 -1.53 -18.38
C VAL A 19 -1.49 -0.07 -17.93
N ALA A 20 -2.32 0.78 -18.56
CA ALA A 20 -2.43 2.19 -18.21
C ALA A 20 -2.92 2.42 -16.77
N LEU A 21 -3.79 1.55 -16.25
CA LEU A 21 -4.27 1.63 -14.86
C LEU A 21 -3.26 1.03 -13.86
N ALA A 22 -2.58 -0.06 -14.22
CA ALA A 22 -1.63 -0.75 -13.33
C ALA A 22 -0.29 -0.01 -13.22
N PHE A 23 0.20 0.57 -14.31
CA PHE A 23 1.53 1.15 -14.40
C PHE A 23 1.79 2.29 -13.39
N PRO A 24 0.88 3.28 -13.20
CA PRO A 24 1.06 4.30 -12.18
C PRO A 24 1.10 3.72 -10.77
N GLY A 25 0.30 2.69 -10.48
CA GLY A 25 0.30 2.02 -9.19
C GLY A 25 1.63 1.33 -8.88
N VAL A 26 2.21 0.64 -9.87
CA VAL A 26 3.52 -0.02 -9.74
C VAL A 26 4.63 1.01 -9.57
N LEU A 27 4.63 2.09 -10.36
CA LEU A 27 5.60 3.18 -10.21
C LEU A 27 5.49 3.88 -8.85
N PHE A 28 4.27 4.12 -8.37
CA PHE A 28 4.04 4.68 -7.05
C PHE A 28 4.61 3.78 -5.96
N ALA A 29 4.32 2.48 -6.02
CA ALA A 29 4.82 1.51 -5.04
C ALA A 29 6.35 1.34 -5.08
N SER A 30 7.00 1.52 -6.23
CA SER A 30 8.45 1.35 -6.38
C SER A 30 9.26 2.59 -6.01
N VAL A 31 8.72 3.79 -6.20
CA VAL A 31 9.43 5.07 -5.98
C VAL A 31 9.12 5.69 -4.62
N VAL A 32 7.95 5.42 -4.04
CA VAL A 32 7.50 6.10 -2.82
C VAL A 32 7.94 5.35 -1.56
N ASP A 33 8.84 5.99 -0.81
CA ASP A 33 9.18 5.54 0.54
C ASP A 33 7.97 5.69 1.48
N PRO A 34 7.53 4.62 2.18
CA PRO A 34 6.38 4.69 3.09
C PRO A 34 6.60 5.68 4.25
N VAL A 35 7.86 5.89 4.63
CA VAL A 35 8.24 6.88 5.65
C VAL A 35 7.98 8.31 5.16
N ARG A 36 8.41 8.62 3.93
CA ARG A 36 8.20 9.94 3.32
C ARG A 36 6.71 10.21 3.10
N LEU A 37 5.94 9.19 2.72
CA LEU A 37 4.50 9.30 2.55
C LEU A 37 3.80 9.65 3.88
N ALA A 38 4.14 8.96 4.96
CA ALA A 38 3.57 9.24 6.28
C ALA A 38 3.94 10.64 6.79
N ASP A 39 5.19 11.07 6.61
CA ASP A 39 5.64 12.43 6.96
C ASP A 39 4.87 13.48 6.15
N ALA A 40 4.71 13.27 4.84
CA ALA A 40 3.95 14.16 3.96
C ALA A 40 2.48 14.26 4.36
N LEU A 41 1.82 13.14 4.72
CA LEU A 41 0.44 13.13 5.21
C LEU A 41 0.29 13.89 6.54
N THR A 42 1.26 13.77 7.44
CA THR A 42 1.22 14.47 8.72
C THR A 42 1.33 15.99 8.55
N ILE A 43 2.21 16.44 7.65
CA ILE A 43 2.49 17.86 7.42
C ILE A 43 1.39 18.53 6.58
N HIS A 44 1.00 17.91 5.46
CA HIS A 44 0.08 18.54 4.50
C HIS A 44 -1.39 18.31 4.84
N TRP A 45 -1.76 17.12 5.30
CA TRP A 45 -3.14 16.79 5.66
C TRP A 45 -3.43 17.00 7.15
N ARG A 46 -2.47 17.54 7.93
CA ARG A 46 -2.59 17.85 9.37
C ARG A 46 -3.16 16.68 10.19
N LEU A 47 -2.82 15.45 9.79
CA LEU A 47 -3.28 14.27 10.49
C LEU A 47 -2.73 14.28 11.93
N PRO A 48 -3.52 13.93 12.96
CA PRO A 48 -3.04 13.97 14.33
C PRO A 48 -1.80 13.09 14.45
N THR A 49 -0.71 13.69 14.92
CA THR A 49 0.63 13.11 14.94
C THR A 49 0.70 11.73 15.61
N ARG A 50 -0.18 11.49 16.59
CA ARG A 50 -0.38 10.18 17.25
C ARG A 50 -0.76 9.06 16.28
N PHE A 51 -1.68 9.32 15.35
CA PHE A 51 -2.15 8.31 14.40
C PHE A 51 -1.16 8.09 13.28
N ALA A 52 -0.53 9.18 12.79
CA ALA A 52 0.44 9.08 11.71
C ALA A 52 1.67 8.26 12.11
N TYR A 53 2.25 8.51 13.29
CA TYR A 53 3.39 7.74 13.77
C TYR A 53 3.01 6.31 14.19
N GLY A 54 1.79 6.09 14.69
CA GLY A 54 1.26 4.74 14.92
C GLY A 54 1.12 3.93 13.63
N ALA A 55 0.58 4.55 12.57
CA ALA A 55 0.47 3.93 11.25
C ALA A 55 1.85 3.65 10.63
N LEU A 56 2.78 4.60 10.73
CA LEU A 56 4.17 4.42 10.29
C LEU A 56 4.86 3.28 11.06
N ALA A 57 4.66 3.20 12.36
CA ALA A 57 5.17 2.10 13.16
C ALA A 57 4.61 0.75 12.71
N ALA A 58 3.31 0.69 12.41
CA ALA A 58 2.68 -0.50 11.86
C ALA A 58 3.31 -0.89 10.50
N LEU A 59 3.49 0.05 9.58
CA LEU A 59 4.14 -0.18 8.28
C LEU A 59 5.57 -0.72 8.45
N ARG A 60 6.32 -0.22 9.44
CA ARG A 60 7.67 -0.70 9.76
C ARG A 60 7.67 -2.09 10.42
N LEU A 61 6.60 -2.46 11.13
CA LEU A 61 6.45 -3.77 11.75
C LEU A 61 6.09 -4.87 10.74
N VAL A 62 5.43 -4.55 9.62
CA VAL A 62 5.09 -5.52 8.57
C VAL A 62 6.27 -6.37 8.09
N PRO A 63 7.41 -5.80 7.63
CA PRO A 63 8.55 -6.61 7.18
C PRO A 63 9.11 -7.50 8.29
N LEU A 64 9.09 -7.02 9.54
CA LEU A 64 9.52 -7.80 10.69
C LEU A 64 8.61 -9.01 10.96
N LEU A 65 7.29 -8.83 10.82
CA LEU A 65 6.31 -9.91 10.95
C LEU A 65 6.46 -10.96 9.85
N ILE A 66 6.81 -10.55 8.63
CA ILE A 66 7.08 -11.48 7.52
C ILE A 66 8.29 -12.37 7.87
N VAL A 67 9.38 -11.79 8.35
CA VAL A 67 10.56 -12.56 8.77
C VAL A 67 10.21 -13.52 9.91
N GLU A 68 9.47 -13.06 10.91
CA GLU A 68 9.06 -13.90 12.04
C GLU A 68 8.14 -15.06 11.59
N LEU A 69 7.22 -14.81 10.66
CA LEU A 69 6.38 -15.85 10.08
C LEU A 69 7.23 -16.92 9.39
N GLN A 70 8.26 -16.50 8.64
CA GLN A 70 9.19 -17.43 8.00
C GLN A 70 9.95 -18.27 9.05
N THR A 71 10.43 -17.64 10.12
CA THR A 71 11.10 -18.35 11.22
C THR A 71 10.18 -19.37 11.89
N ILE A 72 8.93 -19.00 12.17
CA ILE A 72 7.91 -19.90 12.75
C ILE A 72 7.61 -21.08 11.82
N ARG A 73 7.55 -20.85 10.50
CA ARG A 73 7.35 -21.90 9.50
C ARG A 73 8.55 -22.84 9.40
N LEU A 74 9.77 -22.31 9.39
CA LEU A 74 11.00 -23.11 9.36
C LEU A 74 11.16 -23.96 10.63
N ALA A 75 10.96 -23.38 11.81
CA ALA A 75 11.03 -24.09 13.08
C ALA A 75 9.99 -25.22 13.18
N ARG A 76 8.80 -25.01 12.61
CA ARG A 76 7.76 -26.05 12.54
C ARG A 76 8.16 -27.21 11.63
N ARG A 77 8.70 -26.90 10.44
CA ARG A 77 9.20 -27.94 9.51
C ARG A 77 10.32 -28.76 10.14
N ALA A 78 11.22 -28.12 10.90
CA ALA A 78 12.28 -28.82 11.64
C ALA A 78 11.74 -29.79 12.70
N ARG A 79 10.53 -29.53 13.24
CA ARG A 79 9.83 -30.44 14.17
C ARG A 79 9.03 -31.55 13.47
N GLY A 80 9.15 -31.68 12.14
CA GLY A 80 8.41 -32.66 11.35
C GLY A 80 6.90 -32.41 11.24
N VAL A 81 6.42 -31.23 11.67
CA VAL A 81 4.99 -30.88 11.60
C VAL A 81 4.71 -30.21 10.26
N ASP A 82 4.27 -31.00 9.28
CA ASP A 82 3.85 -30.52 7.97
C ASP A 82 2.37 -30.82 7.71
N ALA A 83 1.69 -29.92 6.98
CA ALA A 83 0.28 -30.06 6.65
C ALA A 83 0.00 -31.18 5.63
N GLY A 84 1.04 -31.62 4.91
CA GLY A 84 0.89 -32.49 3.75
C GLY A 84 -0.13 -31.92 2.75
N ARG A 85 -1.00 -32.79 2.22
CA ARG A 85 -2.07 -32.39 1.27
C ARG A 85 -3.43 -32.14 1.94
N ASN A 86 -3.52 -32.17 3.28
CA ASN A 86 -4.80 -32.05 3.98
C ASN A 86 -5.15 -30.56 4.24
N PRO A 87 -6.21 -30.02 3.62
CA PRO A 87 -6.58 -28.61 3.77
C PRO A 87 -6.99 -28.24 5.20
N VAL A 88 -7.58 -29.17 5.95
CA VAL A 88 -8.04 -28.94 7.34
C VAL A 88 -6.84 -28.74 8.27
N VAL A 89 -5.81 -29.57 8.11
CA VAL A 89 -4.57 -29.46 8.88
C VAL A 89 -3.83 -28.18 8.52
N HIS A 90 -3.80 -27.81 7.24
CA HIS A 90 -3.20 -26.56 6.79
C HIS A 90 -3.84 -25.33 7.45
N ALA A 91 -5.18 -25.27 7.47
CA ALA A 91 -5.93 -24.20 8.12
C ALA A 91 -5.63 -24.13 9.63
N ARG A 92 -5.58 -25.27 10.32
CA ARG A 92 -5.24 -25.33 11.75
C ARG A 92 -3.82 -24.83 12.03
N LEU A 93 -2.86 -25.20 11.19
CA LEU A 93 -1.47 -24.74 11.31
C LEU A 93 -1.34 -23.24 11.04
N LEU A 94 -2.04 -22.73 10.04
CA LEU A 94 -2.10 -21.30 9.74
C LEU A 94 -2.71 -20.51 10.90
N GLY A 95 -3.79 -21.02 11.52
CA GLY A 95 -4.37 -20.43 12.72
C GLY A 95 -3.37 -20.34 13.88
N ARG A 96 -2.57 -21.38 14.10
CA ARG A 96 -1.52 -21.38 15.15
C ARG A 96 -0.43 -20.34 14.86
N ASP A 97 -0.08 -20.15 13.60
CA ASP A 97 0.96 -19.21 13.18
C ASP A 97 0.51 -17.78 13.34
N THR A 98 -0.70 -17.49 12.86
CA THR A 98 -1.35 -16.20 13.06
C THR A 98 -1.50 -15.87 14.54
N PHE A 99 -1.91 -16.82 15.39
CA PHE A 99 -2.00 -16.59 16.83
C PHE A 99 -0.64 -16.27 17.46
N THR A 100 0.41 -17.02 17.09
CA THR A 100 1.78 -16.77 17.58
C THR A 100 2.28 -15.39 17.17
N LEU A 101 2.05 -15.02 15.91
CA LEU A 101 2.40 -13.70 15.39
C LEU A 101 1.60 -12.58 16.04
N LEU A 102 0.31 -12.80 16.30
CA LEU A 102 -0.54 -11.82 16.98
C LEU A 102 0.00 -11.51 18.37
N VAL A 103 0.34 -12.54 19.15
CA VAL A 103 0.94 -12.35 20.49
C VAL A 103 2.28 -11.58 20.38
N GLY A 104 3.13 -11.94 19.41
CA GLY A 104 4.39 -11.24 19.15
C GLY A 104 4.19 -9.78 18.72
N ALA A 105 3.17 -9.51 17.90
CA ALA A 105 2.80 -8.17 17.45
C ALA A 105 2.30 -7.31 18.62
N VAL A 106 1.36 -7.83 19.43
CA VAL A 106 0.82 -7.14 20.61
C VAL A 106 1.94 -6.80 21.58
N ARG A 107 2.83 -7.75 21.91
CA ARG A 107 3.95 -7.50 22.83
C ARG A 107 4.90 -6.41 22.35
N ARG A 108 5.19 -6.36 21.04
CA ARG A 108 6.01 -5.27 20.44
C ARG A 108 5.27 -3.94 20.43
N GLY A 109 3.98 -3.95 20.10
CA GLY A 109 3.12 -2.77 20.13
C GLY A 109 3.07 -2.14 21.54
N THR A 110 2.86 -2.96 22.58
CA THR A 110 2.88 -2.48 23.97
C THR A 110 4.22 -1.87 24.35
N ARG A 111 5.35 -2.53 24.01
CA ARG A 111 6.69 -1.99 24.27
C ARG A 111 6.92 -0.66 23.55
N LEU A 112 6.45 -0.56 22.31
CA LEU A 112 6.54 0.67 21.54
C LEU A 112 5.71 1.78 22.18
N ALA A 113 4.47 1.50 22.59
CA ALA A 113 3.60 2.45 23.26
C ALA A 113 4.25 2.97 24.56
N THR A 114 4.72 2.07 25.43
CA THR A 114 5.41 2.46 26.67
C THR A 114 6.67 3.28 26.39
N ALA A 115 7.43 2.95 25.34
CA ALA A 115 8.60 3.74 24.93
C ALA A 115 8.24 5.11 24.36
N MET A 116 7.08 5.24 23.71
CA MET A 116 6.55 6.52 23.23
C MET A 116 6.10 7.38 24.42
N ASP A 117 5.36 6.81 25.37
CA ASP A 117 4.91 7.50 26.58
C ASP A 117 6.09 8.00 27.42
N ALA A 118 7.12 7.17 27.59
CA ALA A 118 8.35 7.55 28.29
C ALA A 118 9.12 8.71 27.61
N ARG A 119 8.95 8.90 26.29
CA ARG A 119 9.51 10.02 25.53
C ARG A 119 8.58 11.25 25.49
N GLY A 120 7.48 11.23 26.24
CA GLY A 120 6.50 12.32 26.27
C GLY A 120 5.77 12.50 24.95
N PHE A 121 5.41 11.42 24.24
CA PHE A 121 4.64 11.53 22.99
C PHE A 121 3.26 12.20 23.19
N ASP A 122 2.69 12.09 24.38
CA ASP A 122 1.41 12.70 24.78
C ASP A 122 1.57 13.97 25.64
N SER A 123 2.77 14.58 25.65
CA SER A 123 3.08 15.73 26.53
C SER A 123 2.37 17.05 26.17
N GLY A 124 1.57 17.09 25.11
CA GLY A 124 0.89 18.31 24.65
C GLY A 124 1.81 19.40 24.07
N VAL A 125 3.12 19.18 24.05
CA VAL A 125 4.10 20.14 23.51
C VAL A 125 4.05 20.16 21.98
N THR A 126 4.08 21.36 21.39
CA THR A 126 4.20 21.55 19.94
C THR A 126 5.46 20.87 19.42
N ARG A 127 5.28 19.81 18.63
CA ARG A 127 6.38 19.05 18.06
C ARG A 127 6.95 19.70 16.82
N THR A 128 8.27 19.81 16.79
CA THR A 128 9.06 20.13 15.60
C THR A 128 9.36 18.86 14.81
N ASN A 129 9.08 18.88 13.51
CA ASN A 129 9.34 17.74 12.63
C ASN A 129 10.81 17.75 12.17
N ALA A 130 11.58 16.75 12.59
CA ALA A 130 13.01 16.67 12.30
C ALA A 130 13.33 16.45 10.81
N ARG A 131 12.39 15.89 10.04
CA ARG A 131 12.49 15.75 8.59
C ARG A 131 11.46 16.66 7.94
N GLY A 132 11.89 17.83 7.47
CA GLY A 132 11.04 18.70 6.69
C GLY A 132 10.64 18.03 5.37
N SER A 133 9.34 17.77 5.18
CA SER A 133 8.79 17.49 3.86
C SER A 133 8.58 18.83 3.17
N VAL A 134 9.54 19.23 2.34
CA VAL A 134 9.43 20.43 1.51
C VAL A 134 8.87 20.03 0.15
N LEU A 135 7.67 20.53 -0.17
CA LEU A 135 7.13 20.51 -1.53
C LEU A 135 8.12 21.22 -2.44
N ARG A 136 8.71 20.48 -3.38
CA ARG A 136 9.67 21.05 -4.32
C ARG A 136 8.92 21.52 -5.56
N ARG A 137 9.43 22.55 -6.24
CA ARG A 137 8.83 23.03 -7.50
C ARG A 137 8.70 21.92 -8.56
N SER A 138 9.56 20.91 -8.52
CA SER A 138 9.46 19.71 -9.35
C SER A 138 8.17 18.93 -9.14
N ASP A 139 7.62 18.94 -7.93
CA ASP A 139 6.40 18.20 -7.60
C ASP A 139 5.18 18.90 -8.23
N PHE A 140 5.21 20.24 -8.27
CA PHE A 140 4.19 21.02 -8.96
C PHE A 140 4.24 20.82 -10.48
N VAL A 141 5.44 20.78 -11.07
CA VAL A 141 5.62 20.48 -12.51
C VAL A 141 5.15 19.06 -12.84
N PHE A 142 5.42 18.09 -11.96
CA PHE A 142 4.95 16.72 -12.13
C PHE A 142 3.42 16.66 -12.10
N VAL A 143 2.78 17.24 -11.08
CA VAL A 143 1.31 17.31 -10.98
C VAL A 143 0.70 18.01 -12.19
N ALA A 144 1.25 19.16 -12.59
CA ALA A 144 0.75 19.91 -13.75
C ALA A 144 0.85 19.07 -15.05
N THR A 145 1.98 18.38 -15.26
CA THR A 145 2.18 17.49 -16.41
C THR A 145 1.20 16.33 -16.39
N THR A 146 0.97 15.70 -15.23
CA THR A 146 -0.01 14.60 -15.10
C THR A 146 -1.43 15.07 -15.38
N VAL A 147 -1.84 16.23 -14.83
CA VAL A 147 -3.17 16.81 -15.07
C VAL A 147 -3.35 17.14 -16.56
N LEU A 148 -2.34 17.72 -17.20
CA LEU A 148 -2.36 18.00 -18.64
C LEU A 148 -2.48 16.72 -19.47
N LEU A 149 -1.76 15.66 -19.09
CA LEU A 149 -1.82 14.37 -19.79
C LEU A 149 -3.19 13.70 -19.63
N CYS A 150 -3.77 13.73 -18.43
CA CYS A 150 -5.14 13.26 -18.19
C CYS A 150 -6.17 14.09 -18.97
N ALA A 151 -6.05 15.41 -18.97
CA ALA A 151 -6.92 16.31 -19.72
C ALA A 151 -6.82 16.07 -21.23
N ALA A 152 -5.61 15.84 -21.75
CA ALA A 152 -5.38 15.49 -23.15
C ALA A 152 -5.99 14.12 -23.49
N ALA A 153 -5.86 13.11 -22.62
CA ALA A 153 -6.46 11.79 -22.82
C ALA A 153 -8.00 11.82 -22.79
N VAL A 154 -8.59 12.61 -21.89
CA VAL A 154 -10.05 12.84 -21.87
C VAL A 154 -10.46 13.64 -23.11
N GLY A 155 -9.69 14.67 -23.47
CA GLY A 155 -9.92 15.49 -24.65
C GLY A 155 -9.92 14.69 -25.95
N THR A 156 -8.94 13.80 -26.14
CA THR A 156 -8.90 12.89 -27.30
C THR A 156 -10.05 11.89 -27.25
N SER A 157 -10.42 11.36 -26.08
CA SER A 157 -11.59 10.48 -25.95
C SER A 157 -12.90 11.18 -26.33
N VAL A 158 -13.06 12.47 -26.01
CA VAL A 158 -14.24 13.26 -26.38
C VAL A 158 -14.21 13.62 -27.87
N TYR A 159 -13.04 13.99 -28.41
CA TYR A 159 -12.89 14.39 -29.80
C TYR A 159 -13.05 13.23 -30.80
N LEU A 160 -12.68 12.00 -30.41
CA LEU A 160 -12.91 10.79 -31.20
C LEU A 160 -14.37 10.27 -31.17
N GLY A 161 -15.28 10.93 -30.45
CA GLY A 161 -16.70 10.55 -30.41
C GLY A 161 -17.00 9.18 -29.79
N ALA A 162 -16.01 8.53 -29.17
CA ALA A 162 -16.14 7.25 -28.47
C ALA A 162 -16.70 7.39 -27.03
N TRP A 163 -17.45 8.45 -26.77
CA TRP A 163 -18.10 8.69 -25.48
C TRP A 163 -19.39 7.88 -25.44
N SER A 164 -19.28 6.61 -25.06
CA SER A 164 -20.45 5.80 -24.66
C SER A 164 -20.64 5.98 -23.15
N PRO A 165 -21.56 6.85 -22.69
CA PRO A 165 -21.93 6.89 -21.29
C PRO A 165 -22.54 5.53 -20.92
N ILE A 166 -21.84 4.79 -20.07
CA ILE A 166 -22.26 3.53 -19.43
C ILE A 166 -23.51 3.66 -18.54
N PHE A 167 -24.19 4.80 -18.55
CA PHE A 167 -25.46 5.06 -17.87
C PHE A 167 -26.57 5.37 -18.89
N VAL A 168 -26.95 4.38 -19.68
CA VAL A 168 -28.32 4.28 -20.21
C VAL A 168 -28.69 2.80 -20.09
N GLY A 169 -29.60 2.51 -19.16
CA GLY A 169 -30.28 1.22 -19.08
C GLY A 169 -31.34 1.09 -20.16
#